data_AF-A0AAX0XPQ5-F1
#
_entry.id   AF-A0AAX0XPQ5-F1
#
_cell.length_a   1.000
_cell.length_b   1.000
_cell.length_c   1.000
_cell.angle_alpha   90.00
_cell.angle_beta   90.00
_cell.angle_gamma   90.00
#
_symmetry.space_group_name_H-M   'P 1'
#
loop_
_entity.id
_entity.type
_entity.pdbx_description
1 polymer ?
#
loop_
_entity_poly.entity_id
_entity_poly.type
_entity_poly.pdbx_seq_one_letter_code
_entity_poly.pdbx_strand_id
1 'polypeptide(L)'
;MHKNYLYSVTDKALFDALNTSKINNSELRDLFLSRRVIISIESKREDLSREFSKYNHDYYDHQKIASAMGIIQRKEKVTTGDYTTRIDQDALEETLNTLKTKITQERDLCIWHEDSNGSYIIDITYETPDYTKSEFKQIVKKEACITIEKNDTGYTVRYPDNPKVREYEKIIRESLVRKAEETDSPFDFTNINLASVDDAIARTSFFQKLLYGMENHKPIDVTDVYVYHPKPSDDDKERSGELGIHISRASLKGEGVLQSGELQELYERGYYISKIRWKFEENLIGSDIYEIEAMFGEPETFENFSYITRGKYKYKSQGEYNKNPSRLDAKEELEISKAIETTAKKIINEILISALEENSDESK
;
A
#
# COMPACT_ATOMS: atom_id res chain seq x y z
N MET A 1 -18.45 19.52 6.00
CA MET A 1 -18.00 20.63 5.14
C MET A 1 -16.83 20.12 4.33
N HIS A 2 -16.91 20.10 3.00
CA HIS A 2 -15.80 19.63 2.15
C HIS A 2 -14.57 20.56 2.27
N LYS A 3 -13.39 20.06 1.93
CA LYS A 3 -12.20 20.90 1.77
C LYS A 3 -12.45 21.93 0.66
N ASN A 4 -11.99 23.16 0.85
CA ASN A 4 -12.16 24.26 -0.11
C ASN A 4 -11.16 24.09 -1.27
N TYR A 5 -11.33 23.05 -2.09
CA TYR A 5 -10.60 22.92 -3.33
C TYR A 5 -11.16 23.90 -4.37
N LEU A 6 -10.27 24.45 -5.20
CA LEU A 6 -10.66 25.27 -6.34
C LEU A 6 -11.08 24.33 -7.48
N TYR A 7 -12.38 24.27 -7.76
CA TYR A 7 -12.92 23.50 -8.87
C TYR A 7 -13.05 24.43 -10.09
N SER A 8 -12.13 24.30 -11.04
CA SER A 8 -12.18 25.01 -12.32
C SER A 8 -11.84 24.04 -13.43
N VAL A 9 -12.73 23.95 -14.43
CA VAL A 9 -12.62 23.03 -15.55
C VAL A 9 -12.72 23.85 -16.83
N THR A 10 -11.82 23.59 -17.77
CA THR A 10 -11.85 24.21 -19.10
C THR A 10 -12.90 23.53 -19.98
N ASP A 11 -13.42 24.23 -20.99
CA ASP A 11 -14.33 23.66 -21.99
C ASP A 11 -13.77 22.38 -22.61
N LYS A 12 -12.45 22.33 -22.84
CA LYS A 12 -11.75 21.14 -23.33
C LYS A 12 -11.87 19.97 -22.34
N ALA A 13 -11.58 20.19 -21.07
CA ALA A 13 -11.67 19.14 -20.05
C ALA A 13 -13.11 18.63 -19.89
N LEU A 14 -14.10 19.51 -20.04
CA LEU A 14 -15.52 19.15 -20.03
C LEU A 14 -15.92 18.33 -21.26
N PHE A 15 -15.49 18.76 -22.45
CA PHE A 15 -15.66 18.00 -23.69
C PHE A 15 -15.04 16.60 -23.58
N ASP A 16 -13.80 16.50 -23.09
CA ASP A 16 -13.09 15.24 -22.94
C ASP A 16 -13.80 14.32 -21.94
N ALA A 17 -14.25 14.85 -20.80
CA ALA A 17 -14.98 14.10 -19.78
C ALA A 17 -16.29 13.48 -20.29
N LEU A 18 -17.11 14.29 -20.98
CA LEU A 18 -18.40 13.86 -21.54
C LEU A 18 -18.27 12.83 -22.66
N ASN A 19 -17.11 12.81 -23.34
CA ASN A 19 -16.81 11.82 -24.37
C ASN A 19 -16.31 10.47 -23.83
N THR A 20 -16.01 10.36 -22.53
CA THR A 20 -15.60 9.08 -21.94
C THR A 20 -16.77 8.09 -21.85
N SER A 21 -16.46 6.80 -21.87
CA SER A 21 -17.45 5.73 -21.63
C SER A 21 -18.00 5.70 -20.20
N LYS A 22 -17.46 6.52 -19.30
CA LYS A 22 -17.91 6.63 -17.90
C LYS A 22 -19.20 7.43 -17.76
N ILE A 23 -19.45 8.35 -18.69
CA ILE A 23 -20.68 9.15 -18.70
C ILE A 23 -21.64 8.52 -19.69
N ASN A 24 -22.72 7.96 -19.18
CA ASN A 24 -23.71 7.27 -20.00
C ASN A 24 -24.64 8.28 -20.72
N ASN A 25 -25.41 7.78 -21.71
CA ASN A 25 -26.28 8.66 -22.51
C ASN A 25 -27.42 9.29 -21.68
N SER A 26 -27.89 8.62 -20.63
CA SER A 26 -28.91 9.18 -19.72
C SER A 26 -28.35 10.35 -18.92
N GLU A 27 -27.14 10.22 -18.35
CA GLU A 27 -26.49 11.30 -17.60
C GLU A 27 -26.25 12.53 -18.49
N LEU A 28 -25.82 12.30 -19.75
CA LEU A 28 -25.66 13.38 -20.73
C LEU A 28 -27.01 14.07 -21.02
N ARG A 29 -28.09 13.31 -21.19
CA ARG A 29 -29.45 13.88 -21.37
C ARG A 29 -29.88 14.68 -20.16
N ASP A 30 -29.63 14.18 -18.95
CA ASP A 30 -29.99 14.88 -17.72
C ASP A 30 -29.23 16.20 -17.56
N LEU A 31 -27.97 16.26 -18.01
CA LEU A 31 -27.19 17.49 -18.05
C LEU A 31 -27.87 18.53 -18.97
N PHE A 32 -28.27 18.15 -20.18
CA PHE A 32 -29.02 19.06 -21.08
C PHE A 32 -30.40 19.44 -20.52
N LEU A 33 -31.11 18.48 -19.93
CA LEU A 33 -32.42 18.71 -19.33
C LEU A 33 -32.35 19.68 -18.14
N SER A 34 -31.26 19.67 -17.36
CA SER A 34 -31.01 20.66 -16.31
C SER A 34 -30.99 22.09 -16.85
N ARG A 35 -30.64 22.26 -18.14
CA ARG A 35 -30.66 23.54 -18.87
C ARG A 35 -31.96 23.77 -19.64
N ARG A 36 -32.97 22.93 -19.42
CA ARG A 36 -34.26 22.91 -20.13
C ARG A 36 -34.09 22.72 -21.64
N VAL A 37 -33.01 22.05 -22.05
CA VAL A 37 -32.74 21.68 -23.45
C VAL A 37 -33.12 20.22 -23.65
N ILE A 38 -33.95 19.95 -24.66
CA ILE A 38 -34.32 18.60 -25.07
C ILE A 38 -33.43 18.22 -26.25
N ILE A 39 -32.80 17.05 -26.18
CA ILE A 39 -31.90 16.53 -27.22
C ILE A 39 -32.49 15.27 -27.85
N SER A 40 -32.27 15.09 -29.16
CA SER A 40 -32.69 13.87 -29.86
C SER A 40 -31.85 12.68 -29.41
N ILE A 41 -32.48 11.51 -29.31
CA ILE A 41 -31.81 10.23 -28.99
C ILE A 41 -30.80 9.80 -30.06
N GLU A 42 -30.92 10.33 -31.28
CA GLU A 42 -30.06 10.04 -32.43
C GLU A 42 -28.83 10.96 -32.49
N SER A 43 -28.79 12.01 -31.67
CA SER A 43 -27.68 12.97 -31.65
C SER A 43 -26.38 12.27 -31.23
N LYS A 44 -25.29 12.55 -31.95
CA LYS A 44 -23.99 11.95 -31.64
C LYS A 44 -23.45 12.51 -30.33
N ARG A 45 -22.84 11.65 -29.51
CA ARG A 45 -22.22 12.04 -28.24
C ARG A 45 -21.21 13.17 -28.43
N GLU A 46 -20.37 13.11 -29.46
CA GLU A 46 -19.34 14.13 -29.69
C GLU A 46 -19.94 15.52 -29.89
N ASP A 47 -21.02 15.63 -30.68
CA ASP A 47 -21.71 16.90 -30.94
C ASP A 47 -22.36 17.44 -29.66
N LEU A 48 -22.99 16.56 -28.89
CA LEU A 48 -23.59 16.90 -27.59
C LEU A 48 -22.52 17.36 -26.58
N SER A 49 -21.41 16.64 -26.47
CA SER A 49 -20.29 17.02 -25.60
C SER A 49 -19.71 18.39 -26.00
N ARG A 50 -19.55 18.63 -27.31
CA ARG A 50 -19.05 19.90 -27.85
C ARG A 50 -20.00 21.04 -27.53
N GLU A 51 -21.29 20.83 -27.68
CA GLU A 51 -22.26 21.88 -27.39
C GLU A 51 -22.38 22.16 -25.90
N PHE A 52 -22.51 21.12 -25.08
CA PHE A 52 -22.60 21.28 -23.63
C PHE A 52 -21.35 21.95 -23.05
N SER A 53 -20.15 21.65 -23.57
CA SER A 53 -18.90 22.22 -23.09
C SER A 53 -18.85 23.76 -23.11
N LYS A 54 -19.61 24.41 -24.00
CA LYS A 54 -19.66 25.87 -24.15
C LYS A 54 -20.59 26.57 -23.17
N TYR A 55 -21.42 25.82 -22.44
CA TYR A 55 -22.34 26.41 -21.47
C TYR A 55 -21.59 26.90 -20.23
N ASN A 56 -22.20 27.80 -19.46
CA ASN A 56 -21.69 28.13 -18.13
C ASN A 56 -21.92 26.94 -17.22
N HIS A 57 -20.90 26.45 -16.52
CA HIS A 57 -21.01 25.31 -15.59
C HIS A 57 -20.87 25.78 -14.16
N ASP A 58 -21.64 25.16 -13.27
CA ASP A 58 -21.55 25.43 -11.84
C ASP A 58 -20.93 24.26 -11.07
N TYR A 59 -20.91 24.41 -9.74
CA TYR A 59 -20.41 23.41 -8.83
C TYR A 59 -21.16 22.07 -8.93
N TYR A 60 -22.47 22.10 -9.17
CA TYR A 60 -23.30 20.89 -9.22
C TYR A 60 -23.07 20.13 -10.51
N ASP A 61 -22.89 20.82 -11.63
CA ASP A 61 -22.44 20.19 -12.89
C ASP A 61 -21.11 19.48 -12.66
N HIS A 62 -20.17 20.15 -12.01
CA HIS A 62 -18.87 19.56 -11.68
C HIS A 62 -19.01 18.30 -10.83
N GLN A 63 -19.76 18.37 -9.72
CA GLN A 63 -19.97 17.22 -8.86
C GLN A 63 -20.62 16.04 -9.60
N LYS A 64 -21.62 16.30 -10.44
CA LYS A 64 -22.33 15.26 -11.18
C LYS A 64 -21.41 14.54 -12.16
N ILE A 65 -20.63 15.31 -12.93
CA ILE A 65 -19.66 14.78 -13.90
C ILE A 65 -18.55 14.01 -13.16
N ALA A 66 -17.97 14.59 -12.10
CA ALA A 66 -16.94 13.94 -11.28
C ALA A 66 -17.42 12.61 -10.68
N SER A 67 -18.65 12.59 -10.16
CA SER A 67 -19.26 11.38 -9.58
C SER A 67 -19.46 10.28 -10.62
N ALA A 68 -19.98 10.61 -11.80
CA ALA A 68 -20.17 9.67 -12.90
C ALA A 68 -18.83 9.13 -13.44
N MET A 69 -17.83 10.01 -13.53
CA MET A 69 -16.49 9.64 -13.99
C MET A 69 -15.82 8.60 -13.11
N GLY A 70 -16.13 8.62 -11.81
CA GLY A 70 -15.71 7.66 -10.80
C GLY A 70 -14.19 7.56 -10.61
N ILE A 71 -13.78 7.27 -9.38
CA ILE A 71 -12.39 6.95 -9.09
C ILE A 71 -12.34 5.52 -8.57
N ILE A 72 -11.64 4.66 -9.29
CA ILE A 72 -11.33 3.31 -8.80
C ILE A 72 -10.19 3.49 -7.81
N GLN A 73 -10.50 3.38 -6.52
CA GLN A 73 -9.48 3.31 -5.48
C GLN A 73 -8.67 2.03 -5.69
N ARG A 74 -7.35 2.19 -5.77
CA ARG A 74 -6.43 1.06 -5.76
C ARG A 74 -6.16 0.70 -4.31
N LYS A 75 -6.15 -0.61 -4.02
CA LYS A 75 -5.72 -1.11 -2.73
C LYS A 75 -4.27 -0.66 -2.48
N GLU A 76 -4.05 -0.10 -1.29
CA GLU A 76 -2.73 0.34 -0.84
C GLU A 76 -1.99 -0.83 -0.17
N LYS A 77 -0.65 -0.74 -0.12
CA LYS A 77 0.11 -1.71 0.66
C LYS A 77 -0.09 -1.43 2.13
N VAL A 78 0.04 -2.46 2.96
CA VAL A 78 -0.04 -2.38 4.41
C VAL A 78 1.36 -2.50 4.97
N THR A 79 1.63 -1.74 6.01
CA THR A 79 2.82 -1.87 6.86
C THR A 79 2.40 -2.09 8.31
N THR A 80 3.36 -2.47 9.14
CA THR A 80 3.12 -2.87 10.53
C THR A 80 4.23 -2.33 11.44
N GLY A 81 3.88 -2.07 12.69
CA GLY A 81 4.82 -1.73 13.75
C GLY A 81 4.31 -2.19 15.11
N ASP A 82 5.24 -2.60 15.97
CA ASP A 82 4.93 -3.02 17.34
C ASP A 82 5.31 -1.91 18.33
N TYR A 83 4.38 -1.63 19.24
CA TYR A 83 4.58 -0.79 20.41
C TYR A 83 4.75 -1.69 21.62
N THR A 84 5.97 -1.77 22.16
CA THR A 84 6.22 -2.44 23.42
C THR A 84 5.95 -1.46 24.55
N THR A 85 4.87 -1.66 25.29
CA THR A 85 4.43 -0.73 26.32
C THR A 85 3.53 -1.37 27.36
N ARG A 86 3.43 -0.74 28.53
CA ARG A 86 2.52 -1.11 29.63
C ARG A 86 1.34 -0.15 29.79
N ILE A 87 1.18 0.79 28.85
CA ILE A 87 0.06 1.72 28.83
C ILE A 87 -1.26 0.92 28.76
N ASP A 88 -2.23 1.35 29.55
CA ASP A 88 -3.54 0.70 29.61
C ASP A 88 -4.45 1.09 28.43
N GLN A 89 -5.60 0.42 28.37
CA GLN A 89 -6.62 0.64 27.36
C GLN A 89 -7.18 2.07 27.40
N ASP A 90 -7.44 2.61 28.59
CA ASP A 90 -8.02 3.94 28.75
C ASP A 90 -7.11 5.02 28.13
N ALA A 91 -5.80 4.91 28.36
CA ALA A 91 -4.83 5.82 27.80
C ALA A 91 -4.67 5.69 26.27
N LEU A 92 -4.87 4.49 25.70
CA LEU A 92 -4.95 4.30 24.26
C LEU A 92 -6.21 4.98 23.68
N GLU A 93 -7.38 4.79 24.30
CA GLU A 93 -8.64 5.40 23.85
C GLU A 93 -8.59 6.93 23.86
N GLU A 94 -7.96 7.53 24.88
CA GLU A 94 -7.71 8.98 24.92
C GLU A 94 -6.83 9.45 23.75
N THR A 95 -5.82 8.66 23.37
CA THR A 95 -4.96 8.92 22.22
C THR A 95 -5.77 8.86 20.91
N LEU A 96 -6.65 7.86 20.76
CA LEU A 96 -7.51 7.73 19.58
C LEU A 96 -8.51 8.88 19.47
N ASN A 97 -9.04 9.37 20.60
CA ASN A 97 -9.91 10.55 20.63
C ASN A 97 -9.16 11.84 20.25
N THR A 98 -7.89 11.96 20.65
CA THR A 98 -7.01 13.06 20.24
C THR A 98 -6.77 13.04 18.72
N LEU A 99 -6.46 11.85 18.16
CA LEU A 99 -6.31 11.67 16.72
C LEU A 99 -7.60 12.04 15.96
N LYS A 100 -8.74 11.51 16.42
CA LYS A 100 -10.06 11.79 15.83
C LYS A 100 -10.35 13.29 15.80
N THR A 101 -10.05 14.00 16.88
CA THR A 101 -10.23 15.46 16.97
C THR A 101 -9.38 16.18 15.93
N LYS A 102 -8.09 15.80 15.79
CA LYS A 102 -7.19 16.39 14.80
C LYS A 102 -7.65 16.14 13.35
N ILE A 103 -8.03 14.91 13.01
CA ILE A 103 -8.52 14.57 11.66
C ILE A 103 -9.81 15.34 11.35
N THR A 104 -10.71 15.48 12.33
CA THR A 104 -11.97 16.22 12.16
C THR A 104 -11.72 17.72 11.97
N GLN A 105 -10.70 18.30 12.61
CA GLN A 105 -10.28 19.69 12.38
C GLN A 105 -9.77 19.92 10.95
N GLU A 106 -9.17 18.89 10.33
CA GLU A 106 -8.76 18.89 8.91
C GLU A 106 -9.94 18.70 7.94
N ARG A 107 -11.17 18.62 8.45
CA ARG A 107 -12.42 18.33 7.71
C ARG A 107 -12.46 16.95 7.05
N ASP A 108 -11.62 16.04 7.52
CA ASP A 108 -11.67 14.63 7.16
C ASP A 108 -12.52 13.87 8.19
N LEU A 109 -13.00 12.67 7.83
CA LEU A 109 -13.81 11.84 8.71
C LEU A 109 -12.93 10.79 9.38
N CYS A 110 -13.05 10.68 10.71
CA CYS A 110 -12.42 9.62 11.50
C CYS A 110 -13.46 9.00 12.42
N ILE A 111 -13.60 7.68 12.33
CA ILE A 111 -14.43 6.87 13.21
C ILE A 111 -13.53 5.77 13.76
N TRP A 112 -13.56 5.55 15.07
CA TRP A 112 -12.89 4.40 15.66
C TRP A 112 -13.87 3.59 16.52
N HIS A 113 -13.65 2.29 16.58
CA HIS A 113 -14.42 1.35 17.38
C HIS A 113 -13.55 0.14 17.76
N GLU A 114 -13.97 -0.61 18.77
CA GLU A 114 -13.39 -1.92 19.11
C GLU A 114 -14.16 -3.02 18.37
N ASP A 115 -13.44 -3.96 17.78
CA ASP A 115 -14.03 -5.12 17.10
C ASP A 115 -14.37 -6.25 18.08
N SER A 116 -14.97 -7.34 17.58
CA SER A 116 -15.34 -8.49 18.41
C SER A 116 -14.14 -9.22 19.05
N ASN A 117 -12.92 -8.95 18.58
CA ASN A 117 -11.69 -9.58 19.03
C ASN A 117 -10.89 -8.69 19.99
N GLY A 118 -11.42 -7.51 20.35
CA GLY A 118 -10.74 -6.54 21.21
C GLY A 118 -9.69 -5.69 20.48
N SER A 119 -9.74 -5.64 19.16
CA SER A 119 -8.85 -4.82 18.32
C SER A 119 -9.50 -3.48 18.01
N TYR A 120 -8.72 -2.39 18.03
CA TYR A 120 -9.22 -1.07 17.69
C TYR A 120 -9.10 -0.86 16.18
N ILE A 121 -10.22 -0.50 15.57
CA ILE A 121 -10.34 -0.19 14.15
C ILE A 121 -10.56 1.31 14.01
N ILE A 122 -9.66 2.00 13.31
CA ILE A 122 -9.73 3.43 13.04
C ILE A 122 -9.93 3.64 11.54
N ASP A 123 -11.17 3.91 11.14
CA ASP A 123 -11.55 4.20 9.78
C ASP A 123 -11.45 5.70 9.48
N ILE A 124 -10.62 6.03 8.50
CA ILE A 124 -10.29 7.39 8.11
C ILE A 124 -10.69 7.59 6.65
N THR A 125 -11.55 8.56 6.40
CA THR A 125 -11.91 9.00 5.06
C THR A 125 -11.43 10.42 4.85
N TYR A 126 -10.58 10.61 3.84
CA TYR A 126 -9.95 11.90 3.56
C TYR A 126 -9.89 12.19 2.06
N GLU A 127 -9.84 13.46 1.69
CA GLU A 127 -9.70 13.89 0.30
C GLU A 127 -8.28 14.41 0.05
N THR A 128 -7.66 13.98 -1.06
CA THR A 128 -6.32 14.44 -1.50
C THR A 128 -6.35 14.90 -2.97
N PRO A 129 -5.68 16.00 -3.33
CA PRO A 129 -5.49 16.37 -4.73
C PRO A 129 -4.44 15.48 -5.41
N ASP A 130 -4.76 15.00 -6.62
CA ASP A 130 -3.88 14.28 -7.53
C ASP A 130 -3.86 14.99 -8.89
N TYR A 131 -2.87 15.86 -9.07
CA TYR A 131 -2.72 16.69 -10.27
C TYR A 131 -2.30 15.89 -11.52
N THR A 132 -2.03 14.58 -11.39
CA THR A 132 -1.80 13.71 -12.54
C THR A 132 -3.11 13.29 -13.23
N LYS A 133 -4.25 13.55 -12.59
CA LYS A 133 -5.58 13.24 -13.11
C LYS A 133 -6.18 14.43 -13.86
N SER A 134 -7.13 14.12 -14.75
CA SER A 134 -8.04 15.10 -15.33
C SER A 134 -8.78 15.86 -14.24
N GLU A 135 -9.18 17.09 -14.53
CA GLU A 135 -9.74 18.07 -13.61
C GLU A 135 -10.90 17.52 -12.75
N PHE A 136 -11.82 16.75 -13.35
CA PHE A 136 -12.93 16.09 -12.63
C PHE A 136 -12.53 14.94 -11.70
N LYS A 137 -11.27 14.50 -11.73
CA LYS A 137 -10.72 13.38 -10.97
C LYS A 137 -9.55 13.79 -10.07
N GLN A 138 -9.21 15.08 -10.04
CA GLN A 138 -8.09 15.56 -9.23
C GLN A 138 -8.36 15.40 -7.75
N ILE A 139 -9.59 15.58 -7.28
CA ILE A 139 -9.92 15.34 -5.88
C ILE A 139 -10.26 13.87 -5.69
N VAL A 140 -9.33 13.15 -5.06
CA VAL A 140 -9.47 11.73 -4.78
C VAL A 140 -9.93 11.56 -3.34
N LYS A 141 -11.16 11.05 -3.17
CA LYS A 141 -11.60 10.50 -1.88
C LYS A 141 -10.80 9.22 -1.63
N LYS A 142 -10.14 9.13 -0.49
CA LYS A 142 -9.39 7.97 -0.01
C LYS A 142 -10.00 7.45 1.29
N GLU A 143 -9.90 6.14 1.46
CA GLU A 143 -10.30 5.43 2.66
C GLU A 143 -9.07 4.67 3.17
N ALA A 144 -8.80 4.80 4.46
CA ALA A 144 -7.70 4.13 5.15
C ALA A 144 -8.21 3.56 6.47
N CYS A 145 -7.67 2.41 6.86
CA CYS A 145 -8.00 1.75 8.11
C CYS A 145 -6.70 1.51 8.89
N ILE A 146 -6.61 2.03 10.11
CA ILE A 146 -5.54 1.66 11.06
C ILE A 146 -6.12 0.63 12.01
N THR A 147 -5.44 -0.50 12.18
CA THR A 147 -5.84 -1.57 13.10
C THR A 147 -4.81 -1.69 14.21
N ILE A 148 -5.25 -1.62 15.46
CA ILE A 148 -4.41 -1.80 16.64
C ILE A 148 -4.87 -3.06 17.36
N GLU A 149 -4.05 -4.11 17.33
CA GLU A 149 -4.30 -5.36 18.06
C GLU A 149 -3.44 -5.41 19.31
N LYS A 150 -4.00 -5.86 20.44
CA LYS A 150 -3.22 -6.10 21.65
C LYS A 150 -2.36 -7.36 21.50
N ASN A 151 -1.11 -7.29 21.96
CA ASN A 151 -0.20 -8.43 22.03
C ASN A 151 0.38 -8.56 23.46
N ASP A 152 1.22 -9.57 23.69
CA ASP A 152 1.76 -9.89 25.02
C ASP A 152 2.60 -8.75 25.64
N THR A 153 3.17 -7.89 24.80
CA THR A 153 4.11 -6.83 25.20
C THR A 153 3.58 -5.41 25.01
N GLY A 154 2.34 -5.27 24.52
CA GLY A 154 1.74 -3.99 24.15
C GLY A 154 0.79 -4.13 22.96
N TYR A 155 1.13 -3.51 21.83
CA TYR A 155 0.23 -3.40 20.67
C TYR A 155 0.95 -3.63 19.34
N THR A 156 0.25 -4.21 18.37
CA THR A 156 0.66 -4.30 16.97
C THR A 156 -0.25 -3.40 16.14
N VAL A 157 0.34 -2.44 15.42
CA VAL A 157 -0.37 -1.43 14.64
C VAL A 157 -0.15 -1.69 13.16
N ARG A 158 -1.24 -1.92 12.43
CA ARG A 158 -1.26 -2.11 10.96
C ARG A 158 -1.93 -0.95 10.30
N TYR A 159 -1.35 -0.46 9.20
CA TYR A 159 -1.91 0.68 8.49
C TYR A 159 -1.44 0.74 7.03
N PRO A 160 -2.21 1.38 6.13
CA PRO A 160 -1.79 1.66 4.78
C PRO A 160 -0.48 2.43 4.71
N ASP A 161 0.45 1.93 3.90
CA ASP A 161 1.75 2.52 3.65
C ASP A 161 1.64 3.71 2.68
N ASN A 162 1.14 4.84 3.20
CA ASN A 162 1.10 6.11 2.49
C ASN A 162 1.50 7.27 3.43
N PRO A 163 1.98 8.41 2.88
CA PRO A 163 2.47 9.51 3.69
C PRO A 163 1.46 10.07 4.70
N LYS A 164 0.19 10.19 4.32
CA LYS A 164 -0.84 10.80 5.18
C LYS A 164 -1.18 9.91 6.37
N VAL A 165 -1.27 8.60 6.16
CA VAL A 165 -1.56 7.65 7.24
C VAL A 165 -0.33 7.45 8.14
N ARG A 166 0.89 7.50 7.60
CA ARG A 166 2.12 7.55 8.41
C ARG A 166 2.15 8.78 9.35
N GLU A 167 1.66 9.93 8.91
CA GLU A 167 1.50 11.10 9.81
C GLU A 167 0.50 10.81 10.95
N TYR A 168 -0.61 10.13 10.65
CA TYR A 168 -1.61 9.74 11.64
C TYR A 168 -1.08 8.72 12.65
N GLU A 169 -0.38 7.68 12.18
CA GLU A 169 0.29 6.73 13.06
C GLU A 169 1.35 7.42 13.93
N LYS A 170 2.13 8.36 13.37
CA LYS A 170 3.12 9.13 14.14
C LYS A 170 2.46 9.92 15.28
N ILE A 171 1.26 10.47 15.07
CA ILE A 171 0.50 11.17 16.13
C ILE A 171 0.09 10.20 17.24
N ILE A 172 -0.35 8.98 16.89
CA ILE A 172 -0.68 7.93 17.87
C ILE A 172 0.59 7.60 18.68
N ARG A 173 1.70 7.32 18.00
CA ARG A 173 2.98 6.98 18.62
C ARG A 173 3.47 8.08 19.57
N GLU A 174 3.54 9.34 19.12
CA GLU A 174 3.99 10.46 19.95
C GLU A 174 3.07 10.71 21.16
N SER A 175 1.76 10.48 21.02
CA SER A 175 0.82 10.58 22.14
C SER A 175 1.04 9.47 23.17
N LEU A 176 1.27 8.24 22.72
CA LEU A 176 1.58 7.12 23.61
C LEU A 176 2.94 7.30 24.30
N VAL A 177 3.97 7.78 23.60
CA VAL A 177 5.27 8.10 24.20
C VAL A 177 5.10 9.09 25.37
N ARG A 178 4.37 10.18 25.17
CA ARG A 178 4.11 11.16 26.24
C ARG A 178 3.36 10.56 27.42
N LYS A 179 2.35 9.72 27.16
CA LYS A 179 1.60 9.02 28.22
C LYS A 179 2.49 8.02 28.98
N ALA A 180 3.39 7.34 28.29
CA ALA A 180 4.40 6.48 28.92
C ALA A 180 5.32 7.30 29.84
N GLU A 181 5.82 8.46 29.38
CA GLU A 181 6.64 9.37 30.19
C GLU A 181 5.87 9.89 31.43
N GLU A 182 4.60 10.28 31.28
CA GLU A 182 3.75 10.75 32.37
C GLU A 182 3.47 9.68 33.43
N THR A 183 3.45 8.40 33.03
CA THR A 183 3.14 7.26 33.88
C THR A 183 4.37 6.44 34.29
N ASP A 184 5.57 6.91 33.94
CA ASP A 184 6.85 6.19 34.12
C ASP A 184 6.81 4.75 33.58
N SER A 185 6.13 4.56 32.45
CA SER A 185 5.98 3.29 31.74
C SER A 185 6.99 3.16 30.60
N PRO A 186 7.51 1.96 30.32
CA PRO A 186 8.38 1.75 29.16
C PRO A 186 7.58 1.93 27.86
N PHE A 187 8.25 2.49 26.85
CA PHE A 187 7.75 2.55 25.49
C PHE A 187 8.92 2.29 24.53
N ASP A 188 8.73 1.33 23.64
CA ASP A 188 9.63 1.09 22.50
C ASP A 188 8.81 0.87 21.22
N PHE A 189 9.37 1.26 20.09
CA PHE A 189 8.75 1.11 18.78
C PHE A 189 9.68 0.33 17.85
N THR A 190 9.19 -0.79 17.36
CA THR A 190 9.91 -1.59 16.38
C THR A 190 9.06 -1.77 15.12
N ASN A 191 9.73 -1.75 13.97
CA ASN A 191 9.12 -2.05 12.69
C ASN A 191 10.01 -3.01 11.89
N ILE A 192 9.46 -3.57 10.82
CA ILE A 192 10.18 -4.49 9.94
C ILE A 192 11.11 -3.66 9.03
N ASN A 193 12.40 -3.62 9.36
CA ASN A 193 13.44 -2.95 8.57
C ASN A 193 14.78 -3.72 8.69
N LEU A 194 15.67 -3.54 7.71
CA LEU A 194 17.04 -4.08 7.73
C LEU A 194 18.06 -2.96 7.52
N ALA A 195 17.81 -1.77 8.08
CA ALA A 195 18.65 -0.58 7.87
C ALA A 195 20.09 -0.76 8.37
N SER A 196 20.28 -1.58 9.40
CA SER A 196 21.60 -1.91 9.95
C SER A 196 22.33 -3.03 9.20
N VAL A 197 21.74 -3.60 8.14
CA VAL A 197 22.31 -4.72 7.39
C VAL A 197 22.71 -4.24 6.00
N ASP A 198 24.03 -4.11 5.78
CA ASP A 198 24.62 -3.69 4.51
C ASP A 198 25.23 -4.86 3.72
N ASP A 199 24.53 -5.99 3.73
CA ASP A 199 24.87 -7.17 2.92
C ASP A 199 23.76 -7.48 1.91
N ALA A 200 24.13 -7.49 0.63
CA ALA A 200 23.23 -7.79 -0.49
C ALA A 200 22.69 -9.23 -0.42
N ILE A 201 23.49 -10.16 0.11
CA ILE A 201 23.10 -11.58 0.25
C ILE A 201 22.04 -11.70 1.35
N ALA A 202 22.26 -11.12 2.53
CA ALA A 202 21.30 -11.08 3.63
C ALA A 202 19.98 -10.42 3.21
N ARG A 203 20.04 -9.29 2.49
CA ARG A 203 18.87 -8.59 1.93
C ARG A 203 18.06 -9.47 0.98
N THR A 204 18.73 -10.23 0.11
CA THR A 204 18.07 -11.20 -0.78
C THR A 204 17.52 -12.40 -0.01
N SER A 205 18.27 -12.88 0.99
CA SER A 205 17.89 -14.02 1.84
C SER A 205 16.60 -13.74 2.61
N PHE A 206 16.35 -12.48 3.01
CA PHE A 206 15.11 -12.09 3.66
C PHE A 206 13.89 -12.49 2.84
N PHE A 207 13.87 -12.15 1.55
CA PHE A 207 12.75 -12.47 0.66
C PHE A 207 12.65 -13.97 0.37
N GLN A 208 13.78 -14.65 0.19
CA GLN A 208 13.79 -16.12 0.01
C GLN A 208 13.21 -16.82 1.24
N LYS A 209 13.66 -16.45 2.44
CA LYS A 209 13.13 -16.97 3.70
C LYS A 209 11.65 -16.61 3.88
N LEU A 210 11.21 -15.42 3.45
CA LEU A 210 9.80 -15.03 3.53
C LEU A 210 8.91 -15.92 2.65
N LEU A 211 9.38 -16.28 1.44
CA LEU A 211 8.64 -17.16 0.53
C LEU A 211 8.40 -18.57 1.09
N TYR A 212 9.43 -19.15 1.72
CA TYR A 212 9.40 -20.53 2.18
C TYR A 212 9.11 -20.66 3.69
N GLY A 213 9.09 -19.55 4.42
CA GLY A 213 8.96 -19.52 5.89
C GLY A 213 7.55 -19.28 6.41
N MET A 214 6.58 -18.99 5.54
CA MET A 214 5.18 -18.84 5.93
C MET A 214 4.57 -20.20 6.33
N GLU A 215 4.28 -20.37 7.62
CA GLU A 215 3.71 -21.61 8.15
C GLU A 215 2.38 -21.96 7.48
N ASN A 216 2.15 -23.25 7.19
CA ASN A 216 0.96 -23.79 6.50
C ASN A 216 0.74 -23.28 5.06
N HIS A 217 1.71 -22.56 4.50
CA HIS A 217 1.66 -22.07 3.13
C HIS A 217 2.76 -22.70 2.28
N LYS A 218 2.46 -22.92 1.00
CA LYS A 218 3.39 -23.47 0.04
C LYS A 218 3.50 -22.54 -1.17
N PRO A 219 4.70 -21.99 -1.46
CA PRO A 219 4.89 -21.17 -2.66
C PRO A 219 4.72 -22.03 -3.91
N ILE A 220 4.02 -21.48 -4.89
CA ILE A 220 3.74 -22.09 -6.19
C ILE A 220 4.68 -21.52 -7.23
N ASP A 221 4.71 -20.19 -7.34
CA ASP A 221 5.44 -19.48 -8.39
C ASP A 221 5.79 -18.05 -7.98
N VAL A 222 6.92 -17.56 -8.47
CA VAL A 222 7.35 -16.16 -8.32
C VAL A 222 7.15 -15.45 -9.64
N THR A 223 6.18 -14.54 -9.68
CA THR A 223 5.71 -13.90 -10.91
C THR A 223 6.47 -12.63 -11.26
N ASP A 224 6.88 -11.86 -10.24
CA ASP A 224 7.69 -10.66 -10.43
C ASP A 224 8.83 -10.61 -9.38
N VAL A 225 10.05 -10.32 -9.83
CA VAL A 225 11.18 -9.98 -8.95
C VAL A 225 11.73 -8.62 -9.37
N TYR A 226 11.92 -7.72 -8.41
CA TYR A 226 12.57 -6.42 -8.63
C TYR A 226 13.85 -6.41 -7.81
N VAL A 227 14.94 -6.07 -8.47
CA VAL A 227 16.26 -5.99 -7.85
C VAL A 227 16.79 -4.57 -7.87
N TYR A 228 17.64 -4.25 -6.91
CA TYR A 228 18.26 -2.95 -6.72
C TYR A 228 19.77 -3.10 -6.60
N HIS A 229 20.49 -2.12 -7.16
CA HIS A 229 21.94 -2.00 -7.02
C HIS A 229 22.26 -0.53 -6.66
N PRO A 230 22.79 -0.26 -5.46
CA PRO A 230 23.10 1.10 -5.01
C PRO A 230 24.11 1.75 -5.97
N LYS A 231 24.04 3.08 -6.09
CA LYS A 231 25.04 3.79 -6.89
C LYS A 231 26.39 3.68 -6.18
N PRO A 232 27.49 3.35 -6.88
CA PRO A 232 28.81 3.39 -6.29
C PRO A 232 29.10 4.80 -5.77
N SER A 233 29.76 4.87 -4.62
CA SER A 233 30.21 6.14 -4.06
C SER A 233 31.24 6.80 -4.97
N ASP A 234 31.53 8.09 -4.79
CA ASP A 234 32.56 8.75 -5.61
C ASP A 234 33.94 8.13 -5.40
N ASP A 235 34.23 7.63 -4.19
CA ASP A 235 35.45 6.87 -3.88
C ASP A 235 35.53 5.53 -4.63
N ASP A 236 34.39 4.87 -4.85
CA ASP A 236 34.32 3.61 -5.60
C ASP A 236 34.51 3.82 -7.10
N LYS A 237 34.00 4.94 -7.66
CA LYS A 237 34.15 5.29 -9.08
C LYS A 237 35.60 5.55 -9.47
N GLU A 238 36.37 6.19 -8.57
CA GLU A 238 37.81 6.43 -8.80
C GLU A 238 38.62 5.13 -8.84
N ARG A 239 38.18 4.09 -8.09
CA ARG A 239 38.84 2.78 -8.05
C ARG A 239 38.45 1.86 -9.20
N SER A 240 37.18 1.89 -9.62
CA SER A 240 36.66 0.96 -10.64
C SER A 240 36.89 1.43 -12.08
N GLY A 241 37.14 2.73 -12.30
CA GLY A 241 37.24 3.32 -13.64
C GLY A 241 35.95 3.19 -14.44
N GLU A 242 34.80 2.96 -13.77
CA GLU A 242 33.54 2.66 -14.42
C GLU A 242 32.99 3.86 -15.21
N LEU A 243 32.82 3.61 -16.52
CA LEU A 243 32.22 4.50 -17.50
C LEU A 243 30.74 4.73 -17.19
N GLY A 244 30.40 5.79 -16.44
CA GLY A 244 29.19 6.63 -16.50
C GLY A 244 27.77 6.01 -16.60
N ILE A 245 27.62 4.69 -16.70
CA ILE A 245 26.36 3.97 -16.97
C ILE A 245 26.12 3.03 -15.81
N HIS A 246 25.21 3.45 -14.91
CA HIS A 246 24.79 2.66 -13.76
C HIS A 246 23.30 2.34 -13.86
N ILE A 247 22.96 1.06 -13.76
CA ILE A 247 21.56 0.61 -13.67
C ILE A 247 21.25 0.38 -12.19
N SER A 248 20.41 1.23 -11.59
CA SER A 248 20.05 1.08 -10.17
C SER A 248 18.94 0.05 -9.93
N ARG A 249 18.10 -0.21 -10.91
CA ARG A 249 16.89 -1.04 -10.77
C ARG A 249 16.67 -1.89 -12.01
N ALA A 250 16.35 -3.16 -11.81
CA ALA A 250 15.88 -4.06 -12.84
C ALA A 250 14.69 -4.87 -12.32
N SER A 251 13.83 -5.37 -13.23
CA SER A 251 12.72 -6.23 -12.86
C SER A 251 12.51 -7.33 -13.88
N LEU A 252 12.29 -8.54 -13.40
CA LEU A 252 11.97 -9.72 -14.19
C LEU A 252 10.52 -10.13 -13.91
N LYS A 253 9.79 -10.49 -14.96
CA LYS A 253 8.38 -10.89 -14.90
C LYS A 253 8.12 -12.09 -15.78
N GLY A 254 7.44 -13.09 -15.26
CA GLY A 254 7.19 -14.33 -15.97
C GLY A 254 6.76 -15.43 -15.01
N GLU A 255 7.06 -16.67 -15.39
CA GLU A 255 6.87 -17.86 -14.56
C GLU A 255 8.25 -18.39 -14.16
N GLY A 256 8.42 -18.84 -12.92
CA GLY A 256 9.66 -19.41 -12.42
C GLY A 256 10.82 -18.41 -12.32
N VAL A 257 10.53 -17.10 -12.19
CA VAL A 257 11.55 -16.03 -12.26
C VAL A 257 12.70 -16.23 -11.28
N LEU A 258 12.42 -16.79 -10.09
CA LEU A 258 13.42 -17.03 -9.05
C LEU A 258 14.54 -18.01 -9.49
N GLN A 259 14.28 -18.85 -10.49
CA GLN A 259 15.21 -19.86 -11.02
C GLN A 259 15.87 -19.44 -12.34
N SER A 260 15.55 -18.25 -12.86
CA SER A 260 16.06 -17.76 -14.14
C SER A 260 17.58 -17.48 -14.07
N GLY A 261 18.30 -17.80 -15.14
CA GLY A 261 19.74 -17.50 -15.25
C GLY A 261 19.99 -16.00 -15.21
N GLU A 262 19.08 -15.22 -15.78
CA GLU A 262 19.11 -13.75 -15.79
C GLU A 262 19.08 -13.16 -14.37
N LEU A 263 18.36 -13.78 -13.43
CA LEU A 263 18.35 -13.34 -12.04
C LEU A 263 19.67 -13.67 -11.33
N GLN A 264 20.27 -14.83 -11.64
CA GLN A 264 21.57 -15.21 -11.08
C GLN A 264 22.67 -14.25 -11.55
N GLU A 265 22.69 -13.89 -12.83
CA GLU A 265 23.62 -12.89 -13.38
C GLU A 265 23.46 -11.52 -12.69
N LEU A 266 22.25 -11.15 -12.27
CA LEU A 266 22.02 -9.92 -11.51
C LEU A 266 22.63 -10.02 -10.11
N TYR A 267 22.48 -11.16 -9.42
CA TYR A 267 23.12 -11.37 -8.11
C TYR A 267 24.65 -11.34 -8.19
N GLU A 268 25.23 -11.96 -9.22
CA GLU A 268 26.69 -11.91 -9.46
C GLU A 268 27.20 -10.47 -9.65
N ARG A 269 26.34 -9.57 -10.12
CA ARG A 269 26.63 -8.14 -10.29
C ARG A 269 26.32 -7.29 -9.04
N GLY A 270 26.03 -7.92 -7.90
CA GLY A 270 25.77 -7.23 -6.63
C GLY A 270 24.35 -6.69 -6.47
N TYR A 271 23.41 -7.04 -7.37
CA TYR A 271 22.01 -6.68 -7.16
C TYR A 271 21.39 -7.52 -6.04
N TYR A 272 20.45 -6.95 -5.32
CA TYR A 272 19.65 -7.66 -4.32
C TYR A 272 18.15 -7.43 -4.52
N ILE A 273 17.33 -8.39 -4.05
CA ILE A 273 15.86 -8.26 -4.14
C ILE A 273 15.40 -7.07 -3.30
N SER A 274 14.54 -6.23 -3.87
CA SER A 274 13.86 -5.12 -3.16
C SER A 274 12.35 -5.32 -3.08
N LYS A 275 11.80 -6.13 -3.99
CA LYS A 275 10.38 -6.45 -4.07
C LYS A 275 10.18 -7.78 -4.76
N ILE A 276 9.24 -8.56 -4.26
CA ILE A 276 8.83 -9.83 -4.86
C ILE A 276 7.30 -9.94 -4.91
N ARG A 277 6.80 -10.58 -5.96
CA ARG A 277 5.40 -11.02 -6.08
C ARG A 277 5.39 -12.51 -6.31
N TRP A 278 4.57 -13.22 -5.55
CA TRP A 278 4.47 -14.66 -5.66
C TRP A 278 3.05 -15.15 -5.39
N LYS A 279 2.82 -16.36 -5.88
CA LYS A 279 1.61 -17.15 -5.64
C LYS A 279 1.91 -18.25 -4.64
N PHE A 280 0.97 -18.52 -3.76
CA PHE A 280 1.03 -19.63 -2.83
C PHE A 280 -0.35 -20.25 -2.62
N GLU A 281 -0.38 -21.47 -2.12
CA GLU A 281 -1.58 -22.16 -1.63
C GLU A 281 -1.38 -22.52 -0.16
N GLU A 282 -2.47 -22.73 0.56
CA GLU A 282 -2.41 -23.38 1.88
C GLU A 282 -2.17 -24.89 1.71
N ASN A 283 -1.61 -25.54 2.73
CA ASN A 283 -1.37 -26.98 2.76
C ASN A 283 -2.66 -27.81 2.98
N LEU A 284 -3.74 -27.48 2.27
CA LEU A 284 -5.01 -28.21 2.29
C LEU A 284 -5.43 -28.57 0.86
N ILE A 285 -6.08 -29.73 0.71
CA ILE A 285 -6.53 -30.19 -0.61
C ILE A 285 -7.67 -29.28 -1.10
N GLY A 286 -7.46 -28.68 -2.28
CA GLY A 286 -8.45 -27.80 -2.89
C GLY A 286 -8.46 -26.38 -2.32
N SER A 287 -7.35 -25.94 -1.72
CA SER A 287 -7.17 -24.54 -1.32
C SER A 287 -7.15 -23.60 -2.51
N ASP A 288 -7.58 -22.36 -2.27
CA ASP A 288 -7.44 -21.26 -3.22
C ASP A 288 -5.95 -20.90 -3.40
N ILE A 289 -5.61 -20.35 -4.57
CA ILE A 289 -4.28 -19.77 -4.81
C ILE A 289 -4.33 -18.29 -4.48
N TYR A 290 -3.46 -17.82 -3.61
CA TYR A 290 -3.34 -16.41 -3.25
C TYR A 290 -2.16 -15.77 -3.97
N GLU A 291 -2.32 -14.52 -4.36
CA GLU A 291 -1.24 -13.70 -4.91
C GLU A 291 -0.93 -12.54 -3.95
N ILE A 292 0.32 -12.46 -3.52
CA ILE A 292 0.82 -11.41 -2.64
C ILE A 292 2.06 -10.72 -3.22
N GLU A 293 2.29 -9.51 -2.76
CA GLU A 293 3.47 -8.72 -3.07
C GLU A 293 4.03 -8.16 -1.76
N ALA A 294 5.35 -8.25 -1.57
CA ALA A 294 6.07 -7.68 -0.44
C ALA A 294 7.29 -6.90 -0.94
N MET A 295 7.64 -5.81 -0.25
CA MET A 295 8.78 -4.98 -0.62
C MET A 295 9.31 -4.14 0.53
N PHE A 296 10.52 -3.61 0.35
CA PHE A 296 11.00 -2.44 1.10
C PHE A 296 10.78 -1.19 0.26
N GLY A 297 10.11 -0.19 0.85
CA GLY A 297 9.79 1.09 0.22
C GLY A 297 11.04 1.86 -0.20
N GLU A 298 12.08 1.81 0.62
CA GLU A 298 13.38 2.42 0.35
C GLU A 298 14.40 1.30 0.13
N PRO A 299 14.69 0.92 -1.12
CA PRO A 299 15.59 -0.20 -1.40
C PRO A 299 17.06 0.10 -1.11
N GLU A 300 17.44 1.37 -0.99
CA GLU A 300 18.80 1.79 -0.64
C GLU A 300 19.08 1.57 0.84
N THR A 301 18.16 1.98 1.71
CA THR A 301 18.26 1.83 3.17
C THR A 301 17.58 0.58 3.71
N PHE A 302 16.83 -0.15 2.87
CA PHE A 302 16.05 -1.33 3.26
C PHE A 302 15.04 -1.06 4.40
N GLU A 303 14.42 0.11 4.33
CA GLU A 303 13.39 0.57 5.26
C GLU A 303 11.99 0.46 4.64
N ASN A 304 10.98 0.66 5.48
CA ASN A 304 9.58 0.73 5.08
C ASN A 304 9.08 -0.58 4.43
N PHE A 305 9.23 -1.70 5.13
CA PHE A 305 8.64 -2.94 4.67
C PHE A 305 7.11 -2.80 4.57
N SER A 306 6.56 -3.19 3.43
CA SER A 306 5.12 -3.22 3.20
C SER A 306 4.73 -4.36 2.26
N TYR A 307 3.49 -4.82 2.41
CA TYR A 307 2.96 -5.94 1.65
C TYR A 307 1.51 -5.72 1.24
N ILE A 308 1.02 -6.49 0.28
CA ILE A 308 -0.35 -6.39 -0.20
C ILE A 308 -0.83 -7.71 -0.80
N THR A 309 -2.03 -8.11 -0.42
CA THR A 309 -2.75 -9.21 -1.08
C THR A 309 -3.46 -8.71 -2.32
N ARG A 310 -3.04 -9.20 -3.48
CA ARG A 310 -3.53 -8.80 -4.81
C ARG A 310 -4.85 -9.47 -5.17
N GLY A 311 -5.06 -10.69 -4.70
CA GLY A 311 -6.31 -11.42 -4.84
C GLY A 311 -6.13 -12.92 -4.66
N LYS A 312 -7.24 -13.66 -4.82
CA LYS A 312 -7.25 -15.13 -4.77
C LYS A 312 -7.92 -15.74 -6.00
N TYR A 313 -7.31 -16.78 -6.55
CA TYR A 313 -7.84 -17.60 -7.62
C TYR A 313 -8.58 -18.76 -6.97
N LYS A 314 -9.92 -18.71 -7.03
CA LYS A 314 -10.75 -19.71 -6.37
C LYS A 314 -10.57 -21.10 -7.00
N TYR A 315 -10.39 -22.11 -6.17
CA TYR A 315 -10.42 -23.50 -6.57
C TYR A 315 -11.81 -23.87 -7.07
N LYS A 316 -11.86 -24.66 -8.14
CA LYS A 316 -13.11 -25.21 -8.69
C LYS A 316 -13.21 -26.70 -8.36
N SER A 317 -12.45 -27.51 -9.09
CA SER A 317 -12.40 -28.96 -9.00
C SER A 317 -11.23 -29.47 -9.82
N GLN A 318 -10.72 -30.66 -9.47
CA GLN A 318 -9.68 -31.37 -10.24
C GLN A 318 -8.40 -30.54 -10.53
N GLY A 319 -8.01 -29.65 -9.62
CA GLY A 319 -6.83 -28.80 -9.81
C GLY A 319 -7.07 -27.56 -10.69
N GLU A 320 -8.31 -27.30 -11.11
CA GLU A 320 -8.65 -26.09 -11.86
C GLU A 320 -9.02 -24.91 -10.96
N TYR A 321 -8.63 -23.72 -11.42
CA TYR A 321 -8.87 -22.46 -10.73
C TYR A 321 -9.64 -21.47 -11.62
N ASN A 322 -10.25 -20.46 -11.01
CA ASN A 322 -10.76 -19.31 -11.75
C ASN A 322 -9.64 -18.59 -12.52
N LYS A 323 -9.93 -18.09 -13.72
CA LYS A 323 -8.94 -17.34 -14.53
C LYS A 323 -8.61 -15.97 -13.93
N ASN A 324 -9.61 -15.31 -13.37
CA ASN A 324 -9.48 -13.98 -12.79
C ASN A 324 -9.46 -14.08 -11.26
N PRO A 325 -8.58 -13.32 -10.57
CA PRO A 325 -8.57 -13.30 -9.13
C PRO A 325 -9.80 -12.57 -8.59
N SER A 326 -10.26 -13.01 -7.43
CA SER A 326 -11.31 -12.39 -6.63
C SER A 326 -10.70 -11.71 -5.41
N ARG A 327 -11.47 -10.81 -4.77
CA ARG A 327 -11.07 -10.20 -3.50
C ARG A 327 -11.13 -11.24 -2.38
N LEU A 328 -10.25 -11.08 -1.40
CA LEU A 328 -10.31 -11.80 -0.15
C LEU A 328 -11.37 -11.16 0.74
N ASP A 329 -11.92 -11.94 1.66
CA ASP A 329 -12.67 -11.36 2.78
C ASP A 329 -11.71 -10.85 3.87
N ALA A 330 -12.25 -10.11 4.84
CA ALA A 330 -11.46 -9.47 5.88
C ALA A 330 -10.71 -10.47 6.78
N LYS A 331 -11.27 -11.67 6.99
CA LYS A 331 -10.67 -12.69 7.83
C LYS A 331 -9.46 -13.31 7.13
N GLU A 332 -9.63 -13.72 5.88
CA GLU A 332 -8.54 -14.27 5.05
C GLU A 332 -7.40 -13.28 4.91
N GLU A 333 -7.72 -12.00 4.68
CA GLU A 333 -6.72 -10.94 4.56
C GLU A 333 -5.94 -10.73 5.86
N LEU A 334 -6.60 -10.80 7.01
CA LEU A 334 -5.96 -10.69 8.32
C LEU A 334 -5.06 -11.91 8.62
N GLU A 335 -5.51 -13.13 8.33
CA GLU A 335 -4.73 -14.36 8.55
C GLU A 335 -3.44 -14.36 7.71
N ILE A 336 -3.51 -14.00 6.43
CA ILE A 336 -2.34 -13.88 5.55
C ILE A 336 -1.42 -12.75 6.03
N SER A 337 -1.99 -11.61 6.44
CA SER A 337 -1.21 -10.50 7.01
C SER A 337 -0.40 -10.96 8.22
N LYS A 338 -1.04 -11.64 9.18
CA LYS A 338 -0.36 -12.17 10.38
C LYS A 338 0.74 -13.16 10.03
N ALA A 339 0.51 -14.02 9.04
CA ALA A 339 1.52 -14.98 8.58
C ALA A 339 2.75 -14.27 7.98
N ILE A 340 2.55 -13.26 7.12
CA ILE A 340 3.65 -12.46 6.54
C ILE A 340 4.43 -11.74 7.65
N GLU A 341 3.74 -11.05 8.55
CA GLU A 341 4.37 -10.24 9.59
C GLU A 341 5.16 -11.09 10.59
N THR A 342 4.57 -12.19 11.06
CA THR A 342 5.22 -13.10 12.02
C THR A 342 6.48 -13.70 11.40
N THR A 343 6.39 -14.14 10.14
CA THR A 343 7.53 -14.68 9.38
C THR A 343 8.61 -13.62 9.19
N ALA A 344 8.24 -12.42 8.74
CA ALA A 344 9.18 -11.32 8.51
C ALA A 344 9.91 -10.89 9.79
N LYS A 345 9.20 -10.77 10.92
CA LYS A 345 9.80 -10.46 12.23
C LYS A 345 10.81 -11.52 12.67
N LYS A 346 10.47 -12.80 12.52
CA LYS A 346 11.38 -13.91 12.81
C LYS A 346 12.65 -13.83 11.96
N ILE A 347 12.51 -13.60 10.66
CA ILE A 347 13.65 -13.51 9.73
C ILE A 347 14.57 -12.34 10.06
N ILE A 348 14.01 -11.17 10.38
CA ILE A 348 14.82 -10.01 10.80
C ILE A 348 15.64 -10.35 12.03
N ASN A 349 15.02 -10.93 13.06
CA ASN A 349 15.74 -11.31 14.28
C ASN A 349 16.88 -12.29 13.98
N GLU A 350 16.64 -13.29 13.11
CA GLU A 350 17.69 -14.21 12.68
C GLU A 350 18.84 -13.49 11.96
N ILE A 351 18.54 -12.61 11.00
CA ILE A 351 19.56 -11.89 10.23
C ILE A 351 20.36 -10.96 11.14
N LEU A 352 19.71 -10.23 12.05
CA LEU A 352 20.37 -9.33 12.98
C LEU A 352 21.28 -10.08 13.96
N ILE A 353 20.85 -11.25 14.46
CA ILE A 353 21.68 -12.09 15.33
C ILE A 353 22.93 -12.57 14.58
N SER A 354 22.77 -13.09 13.35
CA SER A 354 23.91 -13.53 12.53
C SER A 354 24.89 -12.40 12.23
N ALA A 355 24.38 -11.20 11.90
CA ALA A 355 25.22 -10.02 11.68
C ALA A 355 26.00 -9.59 12.93
N LEU A 356 25.44 -9.77 14.13
CA LEU A 356 26.14 -9.47 15.39
C LEU A 356 27.23 -10.50 15.70
N GLU A 357 27.01 -11.77 15.38
CA GLU A 357 27.99 -12.84 15.58
C GLU A 357 29.22 -12.68 14.67
N GLU A 358 29.02 -12.37 13.39
CA GLU A 358 30.10 -12.14 12.41
C GLU A 358 31.02 -10.97 12.81
N ASN A 359 30.45 -9.85 13.27
CA ASN A 359 31.21 -8.69 13.76
C ASN A 359 32.05 -9.00 15.01
N SER A 360 31.66 -10.01 15.81
CA SER A 360 32.36 -10.39 17.04
C SER A 360 33.56 -11.33 16.80
N ASP A 361 33.59 -12.00 15.64
CA ASP A 361 34.71 -12.85 15.22
C ASP A 361 35.74 -12.11 14.36
N GLU A 362 35.37 -11.03 13.65
CA GLU A 362 36.34 -10.14 12.96
C GLU A 362 37.13 -9.22 13.90
N SER A 363 36.72 -9.11 15.17
CA SER A 363 37.35 -8.26 16.19
C SER A 363 38.29 -9.02 17.14
N LYS A 364 38.61 -10.28 16.85
CA LYS A 364 39.65 -11.10 17.51
C LYS A 364 40.80 -11.40 16.55
#